data_AF-A0AAV2H077-F1
#
_entry.id   AF-A0AAV2H077-F1
#
_cell.length_a   1.000
_cell.length_b   1.000
_cell.length_c   1.000
_cell.angle_alpha   90.00
_cell.angle_beta   90.00
_cell.angle_gamma   90.00
#
_symmetry.space_group_name_H-M   'P 1'
#
loop_
_entity.id
_entity.type
_entity.pdbx_description
1 polymer ?
#
loop_
_entity_poly.entity_id
_entity_poly.type
_entity_poly.pdbx_seq_one_letter_code
_entity_poly.pdbx_strand_id
1 'polypeptide(L)'
;MAVLEIAKKQSKIVGNLFTELKNNGATDPSIKPSLDLCASQYNDAAIFFSPVGLVNVAKSLEVHSALDDSEGCQTELATKDVHVESIAPEIQKWKELYEVSSSVILYAEDVFGGKAADPEEEF
;
A
#
# COMPACT_ATOMS: atom_id res chain seq x y z
N MET A 1 7.23 -1.51 15.22
CA MET A 1 7.49 -1.24 13.79
C MET A 1 7.68 -2.50 12.91
N ALA A 2 7.75 -3.72 13.46
CA ALA A 2 7.94 -4.93 12.64
C ALA A 2 6.84 -5.14 11.58
N VAL A 3 5.58 -4.79 11.88
CA VAL A 3 4.46 -4.93 10.94
C VAL A 3 4.61 -4.05 9.69
N LEU A 4 5.12 -2.82 9.85
CA LEU A 4 5.36 -1.90 8.72
C LEU A 4 6.40 -2.47 7.76
N GLU A 5 7.50 -3.02 8.28
CA GLU A 5 8.50 -3.69 7.45
C GLU A 5 7.97 -4.98 6.79
N ILE A 6 7.04 -5.69 7.44
CA ILE A 6 6.37 -6.86 6.84
C ILE A 6 5.43 -6.40 5.71
N ALA A 7 4.61 -5.36 5.93
CA ALA A 7 3.73 -4.79 4.91
C ALA A 7 4.52 -4.29 3.70
N LYS A 8 5.61 -3.54 3.91
CA LYS A 8 6.55 -3.11 2.88
C LYS A 8 7.10 -4.26 2.04
N LYS A 9 7.54 -5.35 2.68
CA LYS A 9 8.01 -6.55 1.96
C LYS A 9 6.88 -7.19 1.17
N GLN A 10 5.69 -7.27 1.76
CA GLN A 10 4.52 -7.82 1.08
C GLN A 10 4.12 -6.99 -0.15
N SER A 11 4.17 -5.65 -0.09
CA SER A 11 3.88 -4.82 -1.26
C SER A 11 4.83 -5.13 -2.42
N LYS A 12 6.13 -5.29 -2.13
CA LYS A 12 7.12 -5.69 -3.13
C LYS A 12 6.87 -7.09 -3.70
N ILE A 13 6.45 -8.05 -2.86
CA ILE A 13 6.08 -9.40 -3.32
C ILE A 13 4.96 -9.31 -4.35
N VAL A 14 3.88 -8.59 -4.03
CA VAL A 14 2.73 -8.43 -4.94
C VAL A 14 3.13 -7.69 -6.23
N GLY A 15 3.88 -6.58 -6.12
CA GLY A 15 4.36 -5.85 -7.30
C GLY A 15 5.27 -6.67 -8.22
N ASN A 16 6.11 -7.54 -7.64
CA ASN A 16 6.94 -8.47 -8.40
C ASN A 16 6.10 -9.55 -9.10
N LEU A 17 5.08 -10.10 -8.44
CA LEU A 17 4.18 -11.08 -9.06
C LEU A 17 3.45 -10.49 -10.28
N PHE A 18 3.00 -9.24 -10.21
CA PHE A 18 2.45 -8.54 -11.37
C PHE A 18 3.48 -8.34 -12.49
N THR A 19 4.73 -8.02 -12.13
CA THR A 19 5.83 -7.90 -13.10
C THR A 19 6.12 -9.24 -13.79
N GLU A 20 6.15 -10.34 -13.04
CA GLU A 20 6.34 -11.69 -13.56
C GLU A 20 5.20 -12.09 -14.51
N LEU A 21 3.95 -11.82 -14.12
CA LEU A 21 2.78 -12.06 -14.97
C LEU A 21 2.86 -11.24 -16.27
N LYS A 22 3.20 -9.96 -16.20
CA LYS A 22 3.37 -9.10 -17.39
C LYS A 22 4.42 -9.67 -18.36
N ASN A 23 5.50 -10.22 -17.81
CA ASN A 23 6.65 -10.71 -18.57
C ASN A 23 6.46 -12.17 -19.05
N ASN A 24 5.43 -12.88 -18.60
CA ASN A 24 5.13 -14.21 -19.08
C ASN A 24 4.75 -14.17 -20.58
N GLY A 25 5.33 -15.06 -21.38
CA GLY A 25 5.10 -15.16 -22.82
C GLY A 25 3.67 -15.57 -23.19
N ALA A 26 2.93 -16.20 -22.26
CA ALA A 26 1.53 -16.58 -22.44
C ALA A 26 0.53 -15.45 -22.09
N THR A 27 1.00 -14.35 -21.50
CA THR A 27 0.14 -13.23 -21.12
C THR A 27 -0.27 -12.43 -22.33
N ASP A 28 -1.58 -12.20 -22.47
CA ASP A 28 -2.15 -11.37 -23.54
C ASP A 28 -1.49 -9.97 -23.52
N PRO A 29 -0.89 -9.52 -24.63
CA PRO A 29 -0.34 -8.18 -24.75
C PRO A 29 -1.31 -7.05 -24.36
N SER A 30 -2.62 -7.24 -24.56
CA SER A 30 -3.65 -6.24 -24.28
C SER A 30 -3.78 -5.89 -22.79
N ILE A 31 -3.44 -6.83 -21.90
CA ILE A 31 -3.57 -6.68 -20.44
C ILE A 31 -2.25 -6.26 -19.76
N LYS A 32 -1.13 -6.28 -20.50
CA LYS A 32 0.19 -5.91 -19.97
C LYS A 32 0.26 -4.50 -19.38
N PRO A 33 -0.41 -3.46 -19.94
CA PRO A 33 -0.44 -2.14 -19.33
C PRO A 33 -1.10 -2.14 -17.95
N SER A 34 -2.20 -2.89 -17.79
CA SER A 34 -2.91 -3.01 -16.50
C SER A 34 -2.05 -3.75 -15.46
N LEU A 35 -1.33 -4.80 -15.88
CA LEU A 35 -0.39 -5.51 -15.01
C LEU A 35 0.81 -4.62 -14.61
N ASP A 36 1.29 -3.75 -15.52
CA ASP A 36 2.37 -2.80 -15.24
C ASP A 36 1.94 -1.73 -14.24
N LEU A 37 0.72 -1.18 -14.40
CA LEU A 37 0.12 -0.24 -13.45
C LEU A 37 0.04 -0.85 -12.06
N CYS A 38 -0.53 -2.06 -11.95
CA CYS A 38 -0.59 -2.81 -10.70
C CYS A 38 0.80 -3.03 -10.09
N ALA A 39 1.79 -3.40 -10.89
CA ALA A 39 3.16 -3.57 -10.41
C ALA A 39 3.74 -2.27 -9.83
N SER A 40 3.52 -1.12 -10.49
CA SER A 40 3.96 0.19 -9.99
C SER A 40 3.27 0.53 -8.67
N GLN A 41 1.94 0.46 -8.64
CA GLN A 41 1.11 0.80 -7.47
C GLN A 41 1.54 0.04 -6.21
N TYR A 42 1.76 -1.27 -6.29
CA TYR A 42 2.24 -2.04 -5.13
C TYR A 42 3.70 -1.72 -4.76
N ASN A 43 4.56 -1.36 -5.72
CA ASN A 43 5.92 -0.94 -5.40
C ASN A 43 5.97 0.44 -4.75
N ASP A 44 5.13 1.37 -5.20
CA ASP A 44 4.99 2.71 -4.63
C ASP A 44 4.39 2.63 -3.21
N ALA A 45 3.40 1.77 -3.01
CA ALA A 45 2.83 1.46 -1.70
C ALA A 45 3.88 0.99 -0.66
N ALA A 46 4.98 0.37 -1.11
CA ALA A 46 6.07 -0.06 -0.23
C ALA A 46 6.79 1.12 0.46
N ILE A 47 6.78 2.31 -0.15
CA ILE A 47 7.41 3.52 0.37
C ILE A 47 6.65 4.01 1.61
N PHE A 48 5.33 3.94 1.56
CA PHE A 48 4.45 4.43 2.64
C PHE A 48 4.58 3.61 3.93
N PHE A 49 4.85 2.31 3.81
CA PHE A 49 5.13 1.43 4.97
C PHE A 49 6.55 1.53 5.52
N SER A 50 7.37 2.50 5.09
CA SER A 50 8.71 2.67 5.66
C SER A 50 8.62 3.29 7.07
N PRO A 51 9.32 2.71 8.09
CA PRO A 51 9.37 3.24 9.45
C PRO A 51 10.15 4.56 9.56
N VAL A 52 10.98 4.88 8.55
CA VAL A 52 11.67 6.17 8.46
C VAL A 52 10.61 7.25 8.19
N GLY A 53 10.27 8.04 9.21
CA GLY A 53 9.33 9.16 9.07
C GLY A 53 8.10 9.16 9.98
N LEU A 54 7.97 8.23 10.94
CA LEU A 54 6.87 8.22 11.96
C LEU A 54 6.77 9.49 12.84
N VAL A 55 7.69 10.46 12.67
CA VAL A 55 7.73 11.71 13.44
C VAL A 55 6.99 12.85 12.71
N ASN A 56 6.59 12.67 11.45
CA ASN A 56 5.83 13.68 10.69
C ASN A 56 4.36 13.29 10.53
N VAL A 57 3.48 14.22 10.87
CA VAL A 57 2.00 14.13 10.99
C VAL A 57 1.27 13.89 9.64
N ALA A 58 1.97 13.44 8.60
CA ALA A 58 1.43 13.25 7.25
C ALA A 58 1.37 11.76 6.82
N LYS A 59 1.58 10.82 7.75
CA LYS A 59 1.71 9.39 7.47
C LYS A 59 0.37 8.68 7.27
N SER A 60 -0.70 9.11 7.93
CA SER A 60 -2.06 8.59 7.66
C SER A 60 -2.51 8.83 6.22
N LEU A 61 -2.17 10.00 5.64
CA LEU A 61 -2.43 10.30 4.23
C LEU A 61 -1.65 9.36 3.29
N GLU A 62 -0.35 9.16 3.56
CA GLU A 62 0.52 8.24 2.81
C GLU A 62 0.01 6.80 2.85
N VAL A 63 -0.48 6.34 3.99
CA VAL A 63 -1.06 5.00 4.12
C VAL A 63 -2.36 4.91 3.33
N HIS A 64 -3.27 5.89 3.42
CA HIS A 64 -4.48 5.85 2.59
C HIS A 64 -4.17 5.83 1.09
N SER A 65 -3.15 6.54 0.62
CA SER A 65 -2.67 6.43 -0.76
C SER A 65 -2.27 4.99 -1.15
N ALA A 66 -1.67 4.22 -0.24
CA ALA A 66 -1.34 2.82 -0.50
C ALA A 66 -2.59 1.95 -0.78
N LEU A 67 -3.71 2.23 -0.10
CA LEU A 67 -4.97 1.53 -0.32
C LEU A 67 -5.60 1.96 -1.64
N ASP A 68 -5.64 3.27 -1.91
CA ASP A 68 -6.15 3.80 -3.19
C ASP A 68 -5.41 3.18 -4.38
N ASP A 69 -4.10 3.02 -4.28
CA ASP A 69 -3.26 2.36 -5.28
C ASP A 69 -3.63 0.88 -5.46
N SER A 70 -3.86 0.15 -4.36
CA SER A 70 -4.32 -1.25 -4.41
C SER A 70 -5.71 -1.39 -5.04
N GLU A 71 -6.65 -0.51 -4.69
CA GLU A 71 -8.01 -0.49 -5.23
C GLU A 71 -8.05 -0.05 -6.69
N GLY A 72 -7.19 0.89 -7.08
CA GLY A 72 -6.99 1.32 -8.47
C GLY A 72 -6.55 0.15 -9.35
N CYS A 73 -5.59 -0.65 -8.88
CA CYS A 73 -5.19 -1.88 -9.56
C CYS A 73 -6.36 -2.86 -9.73
N GLN A 74 -7.10 -3.15 -8.64
CA GLN A 74 -8.24 -4.08 -8.70
C GLN A 74 -9.34 -3.61 -9.65
N THR A 75 -9.61 -2.31 -9.67
CA THR A 75 -10.62 -1.70 -10.54
C THR A 75 -10.20 -1.78 -12.01
N GLU A 76 -8.93 -1.51 -12.32
CA GLU A 76 -8.41 -1.64 -13.69
C GLU A 76 -8.49 -3.09 -14.18
N LEU A 77 -8.07 -4.06 -13.34
CA LEU A 77 -8.17 -5.47 -13.68
C LEU A 77 -9.63 -5.90 -13.93
N ALA A 78 -10.57 -5.48 -13.06
CA ALA A 78 -11.99 -5.78 -13.23
C ALA A 78 -12.58 -5.15 -14.50
N THR A 79 -12.20 -3.91 -14.82
CA THR A 79 -12.67 -3.20 -16.03
C THR A 79 -12.20 -3.88 -17.31
N LYS A 80 -11.07 -4.59 -17.25
CA LYS A 80 -10.49 -5.36 -18.36
C LYS A 80 -10.85 -6.85 -18.34
N ASP A 81 -11.70 -7.29 -17.40
CA ASP A 81 -12.06 -8.70 -17.17
C ASP A 81 -10.84 -9.61 -16.88
N VAL A 82 -9.78 -9.02 -16.32
CA VAL A 82 -8.52 -9.71 -16.05
C VAL A 82 -8.59 -10.37 -14.69
N HIS A 83 -8.79 -11.68 -14.70
CA HIS A 83 -8.79 -12.51 -13.50
C HIS A 83 -7.39 -13.04 -13.22
N VAL A 84 -6.80 -12.59 -12.11
CA VAL A 84 -5.46 -13.02 -11.70
C VAL A 84 -5.54 -13.87 -10.42
N GLU A 85 -6.17 -15.03 -10.54
CA GLU A 85 -6.41 -15.94 -9.39
C GLU A 85 -5.11 -16.33 -8.68
N SER A 86 -4.01 -16.45 -9.41
CA SER A 86 -2.71 -16.86 -8.88
C SER A 86 -2.10 -15.88 -7.87
N ILE A 87 -2.53 -14.62 -7.86
CA ILE A 87 -2.00 -13.58 -6.95
C ILE A 87 -3.01 -13.12 -5.91
N ALA A 88 -4.28 -13.53 -6.03
CA ALA A 88 -5.34 -13.13 -5.11
C ALA A 88 -5.02 -13.40 -3.62
N PRO A 89 -4.39 -14.55 -3.25
CA PRO A 89 -4.00 -14.78 -1.86
C PRO A 89 -2.98 -13.78 -1.32
N GLU A 90 -2.00 -13.38 -2.14
CA GLU A 90 -0.95 -12.44 -1.74
C GLU A 90 -1.48 -10.99 -1.64
N ILE A 91 -2.46 -10.63 -2.46
CA ILE A 91 -3.20 -9.37 -2.36
C ILE A 91 -4.03 -9.35 -1.08
N GLN A 92 -4.75 -10.44 -0.76
CA GLN A 92 -5.55 -10.51 0.47
C GLN A 92 -4.67 -10.36 1.71
N LYS A 93 -3.55 -11.08 1.75
CA LYS A 93 -2.54 -10.96 2.81
C LYS A 93 -1.97 -9.55 2.91
N TRP A 94 -1.78 -8.88 1.77
CA TRP A 94 -1.36 -7.47 1.75
C TRP A 94 -2.39 -6.55 2.40
N LYS A 95 -3.69 -6.74 2.11
CA LYS A 95 -4.79 -5.95 2.71
C LYS A 95 -4.86 -6.13 4.23
N GLU A 96 -4.70 -7.35 4.73
CA GLU A 96 -4.66 -7.61 6.17
C GLU A 96 -3.49 -6.88 6.86
N LEU A 97 -2.31 -6.89 6.22
CA LEU A 97 -1.13 -6.17 6.73
C LEU A 97 -1.30 -4.65 6.64
N TYR A 98 -1.99 -4.16 5.61
CA TYR A 98 -2.38 -2.76 5.48
C TYR A 98 -3.24 -2.30 6.65
N GLU A 99 -4.31 -3.03 6.99
CA GLU A 99 -5.25 -2.67 8.06
C GLU A 99 -4.54 -2.56 9.42
N VAL A 100 -3.67 -3.53 9.73
CA VAL A 100 -2.86 -3.50 10.95
C VAL A 100 -1.86 -2.35 10.93
N SER A 101 -1.22 -2.11 9.79
CA SER A 101 -0.24 -1.01 9.63
C SER A 101 -0.89 0.36 9.78
N SER A 102 -2.06 0.56 9.19
CA SER A 102 -2.87 1.77 9.31
C SER A 102 -3.25 2.03 10.76
N SER A 103 -3.74 1.01 11.47
CA SER A 103 -4.07 1.11 12.90
C SER A 103 -2.87 1.50 13.76
N VAL A 104 -1.69 0.93 13.49
CA VAL A 104 -0.44 1.27 14.19
C VAL A 104 -0.01 2.71 13.94
N ILE A 105 -0.19 3.21 12.71
CA ILE A 105 0.16 4.58 12.35
C ILE A 105 -0.82 5.57 13.00
N LEU A 106 -2.12 5.33 12.94
CA LEU A 106 -3.12 6.15 13.62
C LEU A 106 -2.89 6.21 15.13
N TYR A 107 -2.58 5.08 15.76
CA TYR A 107 -2.22 5.04 17.18
C TYR A 107 -0.95 5.84 17.47
N ALA A 108 0.07 5.75 16.61
CA ALA A 108 1.29 6.53 16.77
C ALA A 108 1.03 8.03 16.61
N GLU A 109 0.20 8.44 15.66
CA GLU A 109 -0.21 9.84 15.47
C GLU A 109 -1.01 10.37 16.68
N ASP A 110 -1.89 9.58 17.27
CA ASP A 110 -2.62 9.96 18.49
C ASP A 110 -1.68 10.12 19.71
N VAL A 111 -0.81 9.13 19.94
CA VAL A 111 0.08 9.10 21.12
C VAL A 111 1.24 10.09 21.00
N PHE A 112 1.79 10.31 19.81
CA PHE A 112 2.96 11.15 19.59
C PHE A 112 2.65 12.51 18.91
N GLY A 113 1.50 12.66 18.26
CA GLY A 113 1.04 13.92 17.67
C GLY A 113 0.29 14.85 18.65
N GLY A 114 -0.03 14.36 19.85
CA GLY A 114 -0.62 15.14 20.94
C GLY A 114 0.36 16.09 21.65
N LYS A 115 0.77 17.18 20.98
CA LYS A 115 0.99 18.53 21.56
C LYS A 115 1.54 19.48 20.48
N ALA A 116 0.64 20.14 19.74
CA ALA A 116 0.81 21.58 19.56
C ALA A 116 0.29 22.21 20.85
N ALA A 117 1.18 22.72 21.69
CA ALA A 117 0.77 23.59 22.78
C ALA A 117 0.20 24.86 22.14
N ASP A 118 -1.08 25.15 22.35
CA ASP A 118 -1.59 26.51 22.24
C ASP A 118 -0.90 27.35 23.31
N PRO A 119 -0.13 28.39 22.96
CA PRO A 119 0.38 29.34 23.92
C PRO A 119 -0.54 30.55 23.91
N GLU A 120 -1.71 30.48 24.53
CA GLU A 120 -2.43 31.70 24.92
C GLU A 120 -3.52 31.43 25.97
N GLU A 121 -3.65 32.39 26.89
CA GLU A 121 -4.56 32.49 28.05
C GLU A 121 -4.07 31.90 29.40
N GLU A 122 -3.00 32.48 29.93
CA GLU A 122 -2.97 32.82 31.37
C GLU A 122 -3.77 34.12 31.56
N PHE A 123 -4.85 34.05 32.35
CA PHE A 123 -5.59 35.19 32.89
C PHE A 123 -4.91 35.75 34.16
#